data_AF-A0A7X7AHX7-F1
#
_entry.id   AF-A0A7X7AHX7-F1
#
_cell.length_a   1.000
_cell.length_b   1.000
_cell.length_c   1.000
_cell.angle_alpha   90.00
_cell.angle_beta   90.00
_cell.angle_gamma   90.00
#
_symmetry.space_group_name_H-M   'P 1'
#
loop_
_entity.id
_entity.type
_entity.pdbx_description
1 polymer ?
#
loop_
_entity_poly.entity_id
_entity_poly.type
_entity_poly.pdbx_seq_one_letter_code
_entity_poly.pdbx_strand_id
1 'polypeptide(L)'
;MNKMKKGFTLIELLIVIAIIGILASIVLISLNTARGKANRSAFAGEVSGAVPGFLVACDDDAITTPAAGTSDNVTWGDGAADDCGTTGSGTFELTAVNVKSFGSGTAAGACTLYVTESGVYTDSAHAAPFGGTDCPAS
;
A
#
# COMPACT_ATOMS: atom_id res chain seq x y z
N MET A 1 9.13 27.33 59.66
CA MET A 1 9.81 26.19 58.99
C MET A 1 9.75 26.42 57.49
N ASN A 2 10.74 27.13 56.91
CA ASN A 2 10.77 27.40 55.47
C ASN A 2 11.31 26.16 54.74
N LYS A 3 10.43 25.45 54.04
CA LYS A 3 10.82 24.35 53.15
C LYS A 3 11.65 24.96 52.01
N MET A 4 12.96 24.70 51.98
CA MET A 4 13.79 25.05 50.84
C MET A 4 13.25 24.31 49.62
N LYS A 5 12.74 25.06 48.63
CA LYS A 5 12.31 24.50 47.35
C LYS A 5 13.56 24.08 46.59
N LYS A 6 13.79 22.77 46.42
CA LYS A 6 14.82 22.25 45.51
C LYS A 6 14.46 22.71 44.10
N GLY A 7 15.30 23.56 43.51
CA GLY A 7 15.23 23.91 42.10
C GLY A 7 15.76 22.74 41.25
N PHE A 8 15.22 22.61 40.05
CA PHE A 8 15.71 21.66 39.04
C PHE A 8 17.06 22.15 38.51
N THR A 9 18.05 21.28 38.40
CA THR A 9 19.37 21.66 37.89
C THR A 9 19.37 21.66 36.35
N LEU A 10 20.19 22.52 35.74
CA LEU A 10 20.35 22.56 34.29
C LEU A 10 20.89 21.23 33.73
N ILE A 11 21.72 20.53 34.50
CA ILE A 11 22.27 19.23 34.10
C ILE A 11 21.21 18.13 34.09
N GLU A 12 20.26 18.14 35.04
CA GLU A 12 19.13 17.21 35.03
C GLU A 12 18.27 17.41 33.77
N LEU A 13 18.04 18.65 33.36
CA LEU A 13 17.25 18.93 32.15
C LEU A 13 18.01 18.54 30.87
N LEU A 14 19.33 18.73 30.85
CA LEU A 14 20.19 18.36 29.73
C LEU A 14 20.25 16.84 29.51
N ILE A 15 20.35 16.05 30.58
CA ILE A 15 20.38 14.59 30.47
C ILE A 15 19.04 14.07 29.94
N VAL A 16 17.91 14.66 30.35
CA VAL A 16 16.57 14.24 29.90
C VAL A 16 16.40 14.41 28.40
N ILE A 17 16.77 15.58 27.84
CA ILE A 17 16.68 15.79 26.39
C ILE A 17 17.62 14.86 25.62
N ALA A 18 18.78 14.53 26.18
CA ALA A 18 19.72 13.58 25.57
C ALA A 18 19.12 12.17 25.48
N ILE A 19 18.48 11.69 26.55
CA ILE A 19 17.83 10.37 26.56
C ILE A 19 16.62 10.34 25.62
N ILE A 20 15.78 11.39 25.63
CA ILE A 20 14.63 11.48 24.72
C ILE A 20 15.11 11.45 23.25
N GLY A 21 16.20 12.14 22.92
CA GLY A 21 16.79 12.12 21.57
C GLY A 21 17.21 10.73 21.11
N ILE A 22 17.85 9.95 21.99
CA ILE A 22 18.25 8.57 21.69
C ILE A 22 17.00 7.69 21.46
N LEU A 23 16.03 7.75 22.36
CA LEU A 23 14.80 6.96 22.25
C LEU A 23 14.00 7.32 21.00
N ALA A 24 13.90 8.62 20.65
CA ALA A 24 13.21 9.08 19.47
C ALA A 24 13.83 8.54 18.17
N SER A 25 15.16 8.45 18.08
CA SER A 25 15.84 7.93 16.89
C SER A 25 15.48 6.47 16.58
N ILE A 26 15.37 5.62 17.61
CA ILE A 26 15.01 4.20 17.48
C ILE A 26 13.54 4.06 17.03
N VAL A 27 12.65 4.86 17.60
CA VAL A 27 11.22 4.84 17.26
C VAL A 27 10.98 5.27 15.81
N LEU A 28 11.72 6.28 15.33
CA LEU A 28 11.56 6.76 13.94
C LEU A 28 11.89 5.68 12.91
N ILE A 29 12.96 4.91 13.12
CA ILE A 29 13.34 3.82 12.21
C ILE A 29 12.24 2.74 12.20
N SER A 30 11.75 2.34 13.38
CA SER A 30 10.69 1.33 13.51
C SER A 30 9.38 1.78 12.84
N LEU A 31 9.00 3.04 13.02
CA LEU A 31 7.77 3.60 12.46
C LEU A 31 7.79 3.65 10.93
N ASN A 32 8.94 3.96 10.32
CA ASN A 32 9.08 3.99 8.87
C ASN A 32 8.82 2.60 8.24
N THR A 33 9.41 1.55 8.81
CA THR A 33 9.18 0.16 8.38
C THR A 33 7.73 -0.27 8.62
N ALA A 34 7.15 0.10 9.77
CA ALA A 34 5.77 -0.25 10.11
C ALA A 34 4.76 0.38 9.15
N ARG A 35 4.93 1.67 8.81
CA ARG A 35 4.09 2.37 7.81
C ARG A 35 4.19 1.73 6.43
N GLY A 36 5.41 1.39 6.00
CA GLY A 36 5.63 0.71 4.72
C GLY A 36 4.95 -0.66 4.63
N LYS A 37 4.98 -1.43 5.73
CA LYS A 37 4.23 -2.70 5.83
C LYS A 37 2.72 -2.49 5.81
N ALA A 38 2.21 -1.48 6.54
CA ALA A 38 0.79 -1.16 6.54
C ALA A 38 0.28 -0.77 5.15
N ASN A 39 1.02 0.07 4.42
CA ASN A 39 0.68 0.46 3.05
C ASN A 39 0.65 -0.74 2.09
N ARG A 40 1.60 -1.68 2.20
CA ARG A 40 1.57 -2.93 1.41
C ARG A 40 0.33 -3.75 1.69
N SER A 41 0.02 -3.95 2.98
CA SER A 41 -1.16 -4.74 3.36
C SER A 41 -2.45 -4.08 2.90
N ALA A 42 -2.53 -2.75 2.95
CA ALA A 42 -3.68 -1.99 2.46
C ALA A 42 -3.84 -2.15 0.95
N PHE A 43 -2.76 -1.96 0.18
CA PHE A 43 -2.75 -2.18 -1.27
C PHE A 43 -3.15 -3.62 -1.64
N ALA A 44 -2.54 -4.62 -1.00
CA ALA A 44 -2.85 -6.04 -1.23
C ALA A 44 -4.33 -6.37 -0.97
N GLY A 45 -4.90 -5.85 0.12
CA GLY A 45 -6.30 -6.04 0.47
C GLY A 45 -7.26 -5.34 -0.49
N GLU A 46 -6.90 -4.13 -0.95
CA GLU A 46 -7.69 -3.36 -1.91
C GLU A 46 -7.74 -4.04 -3.29
N VAL A 47 -6.59 -4.51 -3.78
CA VAL A 47 -6.51 -5.19 -5.09
C VAL A 47 -7.26 -6.52 -5.08
N SER A 48 -7.01 -7.37 -4.07
CA SER A 48 -7.68 -8.68 -3.96
C SER A 48 -9.18 -8.56 -3.68
N GLY A 49 -9.60 -7.53 -2.94
CA GLY A 49 -11.01 -7.24 -2.67
C GLY A 49 -11.76 -6.66 -3.87
N ALA A 50 -11.06 -6.05 -4.84
CA ALA A 50 -11.69 -5.44 -6.01
C ALA A 50 -12.06 -6.46 -7.11
N VAL A 51 -11.40 -7.62 -7.16
CA VAL A 51 -11.65 -8.70 -8.15
C VAL A 51 -13.14 -9.04 -8.33
N PRO A 52 -13.93 -9.35 -7.27
CA PRO A 52 -15.35 -9.67 -7.45
C PRO A 52 -16.17 -8.49 -7.99
N GLY A 53 -15.77 -7.25 -7.67
CA GLY A 53 -16.43 -6.05 -8.21
C GLY A 53 -16.21 -5.92 -9.71
N PHE A 54 -14.98 -6.17 -10.18
CA PHE A 54 -14.66 -6.17 -11.61
C PHE A 54 -15.33 -7.33 -12.35
N LEU A 55 -15.44 -8.50 -11.73
CA LEU A 55 -16.15 -9.64 -12.32
C LEU A 55 -17.63 -9.34 -12.54
N VAL A 56 -18.29 -8.70 -11.56
CA VAL A 56 -19.70 -8.26 -11.72
C VAL A 56 -19.82 -7.19 -12.79
N ALA A 57 -18.92 -6.19 -12.79
CA ALA A 57 -18.92 -5.15 -13.81
C ALA A 57 -18.76 -5.74 -15.22
N CYS A 58 -17.88 -6.74 -15.36
CA CYS A 58 -17.60 -7.40 -16.63
C CYS A 58 -18.76 -8.26 -17.17
N ASP A 59 -19.67 -8.73 -16.31
CA ASP A 59 -20.87 -9.47 -16.75
C ASP A 59 -21.87 -8.57 -17.48
N ASP A 60 -22.00 -7.32 -17.01
CA ASP A 60 -22.97 -6.36 -17.54
C ASP A 60 -22.43 -5.54 -18.73
N ASP A 61 -21.21 -5.00 -18.65
CA ASP A 61 -20.62 -4.09 -19.66
C ASP A 61 -19.08 -4.09 -19.63
N ALA A 62 -18.45 -3.31 -20.49
CA ALA A 62 -17.02 -3.02 -20.43
C ALA A 62 -16.61 -2.46 -19.06
N ILE A 63 -15.44 -2.89 -18.57
CA ILE A 63 -14.95 -2.41 -17.28
C ILE A 63 -14.53 -0.95 -17.39
N THR A 64 -15.07 -0.12 -16.50
CA THR A 64 -14.53 1.21 -16.27
C THR A 64 -13.68 1.19 -15.01
N THR A 65 -12.38 1.46 -15.14
CA THR A 65 -11.51 1.55 -13.98
C THR A 65 -11.92 2.73 -13.09
N PRO A 66 -12.01 2.55 -11.76
CA PRO A 66 -12.36 3.64 -10.88
C PRO A 66 -11.25 4.70 -10.90
N ALA A 67 -11.65 5.96 -11.04
CA ALA A 67 -10.71 7.08 -10.98
C ALA A 67 -10.01 7.12 -9.62
N ALA A 68 -8.69 7.17 -9.62
CA ALA A 68 -7.91 7.22 -8.39
C ALA A 68 -8.15 8.54 -7.63
N GLY A 69 -8.66 8.44 -6.41
CA GLY A 69 -8.76 9.52 -5.44
C GLY A 69 -7.45 9.71 -4.65
N THR A 70 -7.35 10.83 -3.94
CA THR A 70 -6.15 11.18 -3.15
C THR A 70 -5.92 10.29 -1.92
N SER A 71 -6.89 9.48 -1.53
CA SER A 71 -6.83 8.62 -0.34
C SER A 71 -6.55 7.15 -0.66
N ASP A 72 -6.65 6.77 -1.93
CA ASP A 72 -6.57 5.40 -2.40
C ASP A 72 -5.18 4.81 -2.12
N ASN A 73 -5.08 3.48 -2.11
CA ASN A 73 -3.77 2.82 -2.06
C ASN A 73 -3.34 2.31 -3.43
N VAL A 74 -4.29 2.24 -4.36
CA VAL A 74 -4.14 1.71 -5.70
C VAL A 74 -4.56 2.77 -6.73
N THR A 75 -3.89 2.76 -7.88
CA THR A 75 -4.41 3.34 -9.11
C THR A 75 -4.64 2.19 -10.07
N TRP A 76 -5.81 2.19 -10.69
CA TRP A 76 -6.16 1.22 -11.72
C TRP A 76 -5.82 1.80 -13.09
N GLY A 77 -5.13 1.02 -13.92
CA GLY A 77 -4.98 1.27 -15.35
C GLY A 77 -5.84 0.28 -16.12
N ASP A 78 -6.37 0.73 -17.25
CA ASP A 78 -6.94 -0.14 -18.28
C ASP A 78 -5.83 -1.05 -18.81
N GLY A 79 -5.93 -2.35 -18.55
CA GLY A 79 -5.14 -3.31 -19.31
C GLY A 79 -5.80 -3.44 -20.68
N ALA A 80 -4.98 -3.64 -21.71
CA ALA A 80 -5.34 -3.40 -23.11
C ALA A 80 -6.39 -4.38 -23.71
N ALA A 81 -7.12 -5.17 -22.90
CA ALA A 81 -8.09 -6.15 -23.35
C ALA A 81 -9.19 -6.40 -22.30
N ASP A 82 -10.35 -5.79 -22.50
CA ASP A 82 -11.60 -6.17 -21.84
C ASP A 82 -12.54 -6.78 -22.89
N ASP A 83 -12.93 -8.04 -22.71
CA ASP A 83 -13.94 -8.73 -23.52
C ASP A 83 -15.16 -9.04 -22.64
N CYS A 84 -15.75 -7.96 -22.14
CA CYS A 84 -16.84 -7.95 -21.17
C CYS A 84 -18.20 -7.62 -21.80
N GLY A 85 -19.27 -7.82 -21.05
CA GLY A 85 -20.65 -7.56 -21.43
C GLY A 85 -21.32 -8.73 -22.15
N THR A 86 -22.57 -8.51 -22.58
CA THR A 86 -23.49 -9.58 -23.05
C THR A 86 -23.02 -10.45 -24.22
N THR A 87 -22.01 -10.00 -24.97
CA THR A 87 -21.43 -10.74 -26.11
C THR A 87 -19.96 -11.09 -25.92
N GLY A 88 -19.36 -10.67 -24.80
CA GLY A 88 -17.95 -10.89 -24.49
C GLY A 88 -17.70 -12.27 -23.88
N SER A 89 -16.44 -12.69 -23.87
CA SER A 89 -16.00 -13.94 -23.26
C SER A 89 -15.88 -13.87 -21.73
N GLY A 90 -16.13 -12.71 -21.12
CA GLY A 90 -16.04 -12.49 -19.67
C GLY A 90 -14.61 -12.41 -19.16
N THR A 91 -13.66 -12.11 -20.05
CA THR A 91 -12.22 -12.02 -19.74
C THR A 91 -11.78 -10.58 -19.71
N PHE A 92 -10.92 -10.25 -18.75
CA PHE A 92 -10.38 -8.91 -18.62
C PHE A 92 -8.98 -8.93 -18.02
N GLU A 93 -8.23 -7.87 -18.27
CA GLU A 93 -6.95 -7.64 -17.61
C GLU A 93 -6.87 -6.17 -17.20
N LEU A 94 -6.66 -5.92 -15.91
CA LEU A 94 -6.48 -4.59 -15.35
C LEU A 94 -5.13 -4.51 -14.67
N THR A 95 -4.52 -3.33 -14.70
CA THR A 95 -3.29 -3.09 -13.94
C THR A 95 -3.59 -2.36 -12.65
N ALA A 96 -3.04 -2.83 -11.55
CA ALA A 96 -3.15 -2.22 -10.23
C ALA A 96 -1.77 -1.73 -9.79
N VAL A 97 -1.62 -0.42 -9.62
CA VAL A 97 -0.35 0.23 -9.29
C VAL A 97 -0.43 0.90 -7.93
N ASN A 98 0.59 0.72 -7.08
CA ASN A 98 0.57 1.34 -5.75
C ASN A 98 0.75 2.87 -5.83
N VAL A 99 -0.04 3.64 -5.09
CA VAL A 99 0.14 5.12 -5.03
C VAL A 99 0.99 5.58 -3.83
N LYS A 100 1.22 4.69 -2.86
CA LYS A 100 1.99 4.98 -1.65
C LYS A 100 3.25 4.13 -1.59
N SER A 101 4.33 4.73 -1.11
CA SER A 101 5.59 4.03 -0.84
C SER A 101 5.42 2.97 0.25
N PHE A 102 6.11 1.84 0.07
CA PHE A 102 6.12 0.69 1.00
C PHE A 102 7.33 0.64 1.92
N GLY A 103 8.08 1.74 2.00
CA GLY A 103 9.33 1.87 2.75
C GLY A 103 10.45 2.45 1.89
N SER A 104 11.67 2.48 2.42
CA SER A 104 12.82 3.14 1.79
C SER A 104 13.27 2.53 0.45
N GLY A 105 12.71 1.40 0.03
CA GLY A 105 13.03 0.70 -1.22
C GLY A 105 11.86 0.50 -2.17
N THR A 106 10.65 1.04 -1.92
CA THR A 106 9.59 0.97 -2.93
C THR A 106 8.98 2.34 -3.10
N ALA A 107 9.20 2.94 -4.26
CA ALA A 107 8.54 4.18 -4.63
C ALA A 107 7.04 3.95 -4.84
N ALA A 108 6.25 5.02 -4.72
CA ALA A 108 4.92 5.02 -5.33
C ALA A 108 5.07 4.74 -6.83
N GLY A 109 4.22 3.88 -7.38
CA GLY A 109 4.25 3.50 -8.79
C GLY A 109 5.18 2.34 -9.13
N ALA A 110 5.91 1.78 -8.17
CA ALA A 110 6.93 0.76 -8.44
C ALA A 110 6.43 -0.69 -8.34
N CYS A 111 5.24 -0.93 -7.80
CA CYS A 111 4.60 -2.24 -7.80
C CYS A 111 3.36 -2.22 -8.70
N THR A 112 3.37 -3.08 -9.71
CA THR A 112 2.25 -3.32 -10.61
C THR A 112 1.78 -4.77 -10.42
N LEU A 113 0.50 -4.95 -10.20
CA LEU A 113 -0.18 -6.24 -10.23
C LEU A 113 -1.13 -6.29 -11.41
N TYR A 114 -1.39 -7.49 -11.90
CA TYR A 114 -2.30 -7.77 -13.00
C TYR A 114 -3.52 -8.46 -12.43
N VAL A 115 -4.70 -7.91 -12.67
CA VAL A 115 -5.97 -8.42 -12.17
C VAL A 115 -6.77 -8.94 -13.34
N THR A 116 -7.16 -10.21 -13.27
CA THR A 116 -7.94 -10.89 -14.30
C THR A 116 -9.15 -11.58 -13.68
N GLU A 117 -10.01 -12.17 -14.51
CA GLU A 117 -11.13 -12.99 -14.07
C GLU A 117 -10.69 -14.20 -13.23
N SER A 118 -9.44 -14.66 -13.43
CA SER A 118 -8.86 -15.81 -12.76
C SER A 118 -8.18 -15.45 -11.43
N GLY A 119 -7.91 -14.16 -11.16
CA GLY A 119 -7.33 -13.69 -9.91
C GLY A 119 -6.33 -12.55 -10.09
N VAL A 120 -5.37 -12.46 -9.17
CA VAL A 120 -4.36 -11.40 -9.14
C VAL A 120 -2.97 -12.01 -9.32
N TYR A 121 -2.15 -11.40 -10.17
CA TYR A 121 -0.83 -11.87 -10.57
C TYR A 121 0.22 -10.78 -10.48
N THR A 122 1.48 -11.20 -10.40
CA THR A 122 2.64 -10.31 -10.24
C THR A 122 3.39 -10.06 -11.55
N ASP A 123 3.03 -10.79 -12.61
CA ASP A 123 3.59 -10.69 -13.94
C ASP A 123 2.49 -10.67 -15.01
N SER A 124 2.80 -10.07 -16.15
CA SER A 124 1.88 -9.92 -17.28
C SER A 124 1.61 -11.23 -18.03
N ALA A 125 2.33 -12.30 -17.74
CA ALA A 125 2.06 -13.63 -18.30
C ALA A 125 1.15 -14.46 -17.37
N HIS A 126 0.71 -13.89 -16.25
CA HIS A 126 -0.16 -14.52 -15.25
C HIS A 126 0.39 -15.86 -14.73
N ALA A 127 1.71 -16.00 -14.65
CA ALA A 127 2.37 -17.22 -14.21
C ALA A 127 2.56 -17.29 -12.69
N ALA A 128 2.69 -16.13 -12.03
CA ALA A 128 2.96 -15.99 -10.61
C ALA A 128 1.78 -15.30 -9.89
N PRO A 129 0.89 -16.09 -9.24
CA PRO A 129 -0.25 -15.54 -8.50
C PRO A 129 0.23 -14.73 -7.30
N PHE A 130 -0.53 -13.70 -6.94
CA PHE A 130 -0.22 -12.81 -5.84
C PHE A 130 -0.46 -13.48 -4.48
N GLY A 131 0.62 -13.68 -3.72
CA GLY A 131 0.68 -14.23 -2.37
C GLY A 131 0.60 -13.17 -1.25
N GLY A 132 0.27 -11.91 -1.56
CA GLY A 132 0.00 -10.87 -0.56
C GLY A 132 1.22 -10.04 -0.13
N THR A 133 2.45 -10.47 -0.43
CA THR A 133 3.68 -9.74 -0.11
C THR A 133 4.59 -9.46 -1.30
N ASP A 134 4.15 -9.79 -2.52
CA ASP A 134 5.03 -9.89 -3.69
C ASP A 134 5.33 -8.56 -4.37
N CYS A 135 5.06 -7.43 -3.70
CA CYS A 135 5.60 -6.14 -4.09
C CYS A 135 7.02 -6.01 -3.51
N PRO A 136 8.10 -6.17 -4.31
CA PRO A 136 9.45 -6.07 -3.80
C PRO A 136 9.68 -4.70 -3.15
N ALA A 137 10.30 -4.73 -1.97
CA ALA A 137 11.19 -3.63 -1.61
C ALA A 137 12.39 -3.79 -2.54
N SER A 138 12.60 -2.87 -3.48
CA SER A 138 13.89 -2.82 -4.17
C SER A 138 15.02 -2.66 -3.15
#